data_AF-A0A846PWG4-F1
#
_entry.id   AF-A0A846PWG4-F1
#
_cell.length_a   1.000
_cell.length_b   1.000
_cell.length_c   1.000
_cell.angle_alpha   90.00
_cell.angle_beta   90.00
_cell.angle_gamma   90.00
#
_symmetry.space_group_name_H-M   'P 1'
#
loop_
_entity.id
_entity.type
_entity.pdbx_description
1 polymer ?
#
loop_
_entity_poly.entity_id
_entity_poly.type
_entity_poly.pdbx_seq_one_letter_code
_entity_poly.pdbx_strand_id
1 'polypeptide(L)' 'SRFYYLKNELVSLNLALINFSLDFLMKQGFVPVWTPFMLQKPAMSGAAELSDFENQLYKIEKEDLFLIATA' A
#
# COMPACT_ATOMS: atom_id res chain seq x y z
N SER A 1 -20.92 -0.15 1.41
CA SER A 1 -19.95 0.97 1.32
C SER A 1 -18.81 0.70 2.30
N ARG A 2 -17.55 0.91 1.90
CA ARG A 2 -16.35 0.69 2.74
C ARG A 2 -15.33 1.86 2.66
N PHE A 3 -15.78 3.04 2.23
CA PHE A 3 -14.95 4.25 2.14
C PHE A 3 -15.31 5.23 3.26
N TYR A 4 -14.34 6.01 3.74
CA TYR A 4 -14.51 6.99 4.81
C TYR A 4 -13.64 8.24 4.58
N TYR A 5 -13.98 9.33 5.26
CA TYR A 5 -13.18 10.56 5.31
C TYR A 5 -12.69 10.80 6.72
N LEU A 6 -11.41 11.20 6.85
CA LEU A 6 -10.87 11.75 8.09
C LEU A 6 -10.86 13.29 8.01
N LYS A 7 -11.01 13.95 9.17
CA LYS A 7 -10.98 15.42 9.28
C LYS A 7 -10.22 15.86 10.53
N ASN A 8 -9.71 17.10 10.48
CA ASN A 8 -9.05 17.78 11.58
C ASN A 8 -7.98 16.91 12.26
N GLU A 9 -8.05 16.76 13.58
CA GLU A 9 -7.08 16.08 14.42
C GLU A 9 -6.90 14.60 14.05
N LEU A 10 -7.92 13.95 13.46
CA LEU A 10 -7.81 12.56 13.01
C LEU A 10 -6.88 12.41 11.79
N VAL A 11 -6.77 13.43 10.93
CA VAL A 11 -5.81 13.43 9.82
C VAL A 11 -4.39 13.50 10.40
N SER A 12 -4.16 14.40 11.35
CA SER A 12 -2.88 14.53 12.04
C SER A 12 -2.52 13.24 12.79
N LEU A 13 -3.48 12.61 13.47
CA LEU A 13 -3.26 11.35 14.18
C LEU A 13 -2.85 10.21 13.23
N ASN A 14 -3.54 10.06 12.10
CA ASN A 14 -3.19 9.04 11.10
C ASN A 14 -1.75 9.20 10.61
N LEU A 15 -1.34 10.43 10.28
CA LEU A 15 0.03 10.73 9.85
C LEU A 15 1.06 10.50 10.97
N ALA A 16 0.72 10.86 12.21
CA ALA A 16 1.59 10.66 13.36
C ALA A 16 1.86 9.17 13.62
N LEU A 17 0.85 8.31 13.47
CA LEU A 17 1.01 6.86 13.61
C LEU A 17 1.92 6.27 12.53
N ILE A 18 1.78 6.71 11.27
CA ILE A 18 2.67 6.27 10.18
C ILE A 18 4.12 6.66 10.49
N ASN A 19 4.36 7.92 10.88
CA ASN A 19 5.70 8.40 11.21
C ASN A 19 6.30 7.68 12.42
N PHE A 20 5.51 7.46 13.47
CA PHE A 20 5.95 6.71 14.64
C PHE A 20 6.45 5.30 14.28
N SER A 21 5.70 4.59 13.44
CA SER A 21 6.07 3.24 12.98
C SER A 21 7.37 3.25 12.16
N LEU A 22 7.54 4.23 11.28
CA LEU A 22 8.78 4.39 10.50
C LEU A 22 9.98 4.68 11.41
N ASP A 23 9.85 5.64 12.33
CA ASP A 23 10.90 5.99 13.29
C ASP A 23 11.29 4.81 14.18
N PHE A 24 10.30 4.02 14.60
CA PHE A 24 10.52 2.81 15.39
C PHE A 24 11.34 1.78 14.61
N LEU A 25 10.96 1.50 13.35
CA LEU A 25 11.64 0.50 12.52
C LEU A 25 13.04 0.95 12.09
N MET A 26 13.22 2.24 11.78
CA MET A 26 14.55 2.78 11.47
C MET A 26 15.53 2.61 12.64
N LYS A 27 15.07 2.77 13.89
CA LYS A 27 15.90 2.51 15.08
C LYS A 27 16.30 1.04 15.24
N GLN A 28 15.54 0.12 14.65
CA GLN A 28 15.87 -1.31 14.60
C GLN A 28 16.76 -1.67 13.38
N GLY A 29 17.19 -0.70 12.59
CA GLY A 29 18.09 -0.89 11.46
C GLY A 29 17.40 -1.16 10.12
N PHE A 30 16.08 -1.02 10.03
CA PHE A 30 15.37 -1.12 8.75
C PHE A 30 15.57 0.14 7.90
N VAL A 31 15.67 -0.04 6.58
CA VAL A 31 15.77 1.05 5.61
C VAL A 31 14.37 1.37 5.09
N PRO A 32 13.85 2.60 5.28
CA PRO A 32 12.55 2.98 4.74
C PRO A 32 12.65 3.11 3.22
N VAL A 33 11.68 2.55 2.51
CA VAL A 33 11.58 2.66 1.05
C VAL A 33 10.18 3.14 0.70
N TRP A 34 10.11 4.17 -0.14
CA TRP A 34 8.84 4.64 -0.70
C TRP A 34 8.59 3.92 -2.03
N THR A 35 7.62 3.01 -2.05
CA THR A 35 7.33 2.16 -3.20
C THR A 35 6.25 2.76 -4.11
N PRO A 36 6.19 2.36 -5.40
CA PRO A 36 5.05 2.68 -6.25
C PRO A 36 3.77 2.01 -5.76
N PHE A 37 2.64 2.69 -5.83
CA PHE A 37 1.33 2.13 -5.43
C PHE A 37 0.65 1.31 -6.53
N MET A 38 1.28 1.20 -7.69
CA MET A 38 0.79 0.43 -8.82
C MET A 38 1.92 -0.42 -9.40
N LEU A 39 1.63 -1.68 -9.70
CA LEU A 39 2.60 -2.62 -10.26
C LEU A 39 2.02 -3.36 -11.48
N GLN A 40 2.91 -3.83 -12.34
CA GLN A 40 2.57 -4.72 -13.45
C GLN A 40 2.36 -6.16 -12.94
N LYS A 41 1.56 -6.95 -13.68
CA LYS A 41 1.22 -8.34 -13.32
C LYS A 41 2.46 -9.22 -13.03
N PRO A 42 3.58 -9.15 -13.79
CA PRO A 42 4.76 -9.97 -13.50
C PRO A 42 5.40 -9.65 -12.15
N ALA A 43 5.51 -8.37 -11.80
CA ALA A 43 6.09 -7.94 -10.52
C ALA A 43 5.25 -8.41 -9.32
N MET A 44 3.92 -8.43 -9.46
CA MET A 44 3.02 -8.90 -8.41
C MET A 44 3.02 -10.43 -8.26
N SER A 45 3.22 -11.17 -9.34
CA SER A 45 3.22 -12.64 -9.32
C SER A 45 4.31 -13.26 -8.43
N GLY A 46 5.36 -12.48 -8.11
CA GLY A 46 6.38 -12.89 -7.15
C GLY A 46 5.96 -12.79 -5.67
N ALA A 47 4.89 -12.05 -5.36
CA ALA A 47 4.48 -11.75 -3.98
C ALA A 47 3.27 -12.57 -3.50
N ALA A 48 2.40 -13.04 -4.41
CA ALA A 48 1.32 -13.97 -4.06
C ALA A 48 0.86 -14.83 -5.26
N GLU A 49 -0.02 -15.79 -5.01
CA GLU A 49 -0.58 -16.64 -6.06
C GLU A 49 -1.56 -15.85 -6.96
N LEU A 50 -1.35 -15.97 -8.27
CA LEU A 50 -2.10 -15.27 -9.33
C LEU A 50 -3.63 -15.44 -9.25
N SER A 51 -4.12 -16.55 -8.71
CA SER A 51 -5.54 -16.87 -8.60
C SER A 51 -6.31 -16.02 -7.57
N ASP A 52 -5.64 -15.52 -6.54
CA ASP A 52 -6.28 -14.69 -5.52
C ASP A 52 -6.41 -13.22 -5.96
N PHE A 53 -5.63 -12.80 -6.96
CA PHE A 53 -5.51 -11.39 -7.33
C PHE A 53 -6.61 -10.88 -8.26
N GLU A 54 -7.14 -11.70 -9.17
CA GLU A 54 -8.12 -11.22 -10.17
C GLU A 54 -9.43 -10.73 -9.53
N ASN A 55 -9.77 -11.24 -8.34
CA ASN A 55 -10.98 -10.86 -7.61
C ASN A 55 -10.74 -9.81 -6.50
N GLN A 56 -9.49 -9.60 -6.08
CA GLN A 56 -9.18 -8.74 -4.92
C GLN A 56 -8.55 -7.40 -5.30
N LEU A 57 -7.86 -7.31 -6.44
CA LEU A 57 -7.13 -6.10 -6.84
C LEU A 57 -7.92 -5.20 -7.78
N TYR A 58 -7.68 -3.90 -7.64
CA TYR A 58 -8.19 -2.90 -8.56
C TYR A 58 -7.23 -2.74 -9.75
N LYS A 59 -7.74 -2.99 -10.97
CA LYS A 59 -7.02 -2.79 -12.23
C LYS A 59 -7.24 -1.38 -12.78
N ILE A 60 -6.19 -0.77 -13.32
CA ILE A 60 -6.30 0.46 -14.11
C ILE A 60 -6.82 0.12 -15.50
N GLU A 61 -7.92 0.75 -15.90
CA GLU A 61 -8.48 0.52 -17.23
C GLU A 61 -7.51 0.95 -18.33
N LYS A 62 -7.36 0.11 -19.35
CA LYS A 62 -6.48 0.33 -20.52
C LYS A 62 -4.97 0.27 -20.23
N GLU A 63 -4.57 -0.05 -19.01
CA GLU A 63 -3.17 -0.24 -18.63
C GLU A 63 -2.96 -1.65 -18.02
N ASP A 64 -1.73 -2.17 -18.08
CA ASP A 64 -1.34 -3.39 -17.36
C ASP A 64 -0.81 -3.02 -15.97
N LEU A 65 -1.58 -2.22 -15.24
CA LEU A 65 -1.27 -1.77 -13.89
C LEU A 65 -2.40 -2.13 -12.91
N PHE A 66 -1.99 -2.49 -11.70
CA PHE A 66 -2.87 -2.88 -10.61
C PHE A 66 -2.46 -2.14 -9.34
N LEU A 67 -3.45 -1.66 -8.57
CA LEU A 67 -3.21 -1.07 -7.26
C LEU A 67 -2.77 -2.15 -6.27
N ILE A 68 -1.68 -1.89 -5.54
CA ILE A 68 -1.15 -2.83 -4.54
C ILE A 68 -2.06 -2.88 -3.31
N ALA A 69 -2.19 -4.07 -2.70
CA ALA A 69 -2.90 -4.26 -1.42
C ALA A 69 -1.98 -4.09 -0.20
N THR A 70 -0.67 -4.25 -0.39
CA THR A 70 0.38 -4.07 0.62
C THR A 70 1.64 -3.52 -0.03
N ALA A 71 2.38 -2.70 0.71
CA ALA A 71 3.72 -2.27 0.37
C ALA A 71 4.77 -3.27 0.88
#